data_AF-A0A1M6FJN2-F1
#
_entry.id   AF-A0A1M6FJN2-F1
#
_cell.length_a   1.000
_cell.length_b   1.000
_cell.length_c   1.000
_cell.angle_alpha   90.00
_cell.angle_beta   90.00
_cell.angle_gamma   90.00
#
_symmetry.space_group_name_H-M   'P 1'
#
loop_
_entity.id
_entity.type
_entity.pdbx_description
1 polymer ?
#
loop_
_entity_poly.entity_id
_entity_poly.type
_entity_poly.pdbx_seq_one_letter_code
_entity_poly.pdbx_strand_id
1 'polypeptide(L)'
;MKQNTVENQPGIINFREDIQKFSISFHQKNTIDSQFTCIVPDSGMIPQNLQKPGTKVVFTGVLVKDPTLPPPRMGGEQVYLLAELRSIE
;
A
#
# COMPACT_ATOMS: atom_id res chain seq x y z
N MET A 1 -13.39 -13.20 2.24
CA MET A 1 -12.91 -11.82 2.48
C MET A 1 -13.28 -10.96 1.27
N LYS A 2 -13.68 -9.69 1.45
CA LYS A 2 -13.95 -8.78 0.30
C LYS A 2 -12.61 -8.34 -0.31
N GLN A 3 -12.42 -8.62 -1.59
CA GLN A 3 -11.28 -8.18 -2.39
C GLN A 3 -11.65 -6.90 -3.15
N ASN A 4 -10.71 -5.98 -3.27
CA ASN A 4 -10.86 -4.77 -4.07
C ASN A 4 -9.65 -4.64 -5.02
N THR A 5 -9.91 -4.65 -6.32
CA THR A 5 -8.85 -4.48 -7.32
C THR A 5 -8.58 -2.99 -7.51
N VAL A 6 -7.32 -2.60 -7.49
CA VAL A 6 -6.85 -1.26 -7.85
C VAL A 6 -6.04 -1.34 -9.14
N GLU A 7 -6.34 -0.47 -10.08
CA GLU A 7 -5.69 -0.42 -11.40
C GLU A 7 -5.03 0.94 -11.61
N ASN A 8 -3.74 0.91 -11.97
CA ASN A 8 -2.93 2.09 -12.29
C ASN A 8 -3.07 3.23 -11.27
N GLN A 9 -3.04 2.87 -9.99
CA GLN A 9 -3.27 3.80 -8.92
C GLN A 9 -1.97 4.51 -8.54
N PRO A 10 -1.90 5.85 -8.58
CA PRO A 10 -0.73 6.57 -8.09
C PRO A 10 -0.61 6.42 -6.58
N GLY A 11 0.59 6.09 -6.12
CA GLY A 11 0.93 5.89 -4.71
C GLY A 11 2.31 6.44 -4.34
N ILE A 12 2.58 6.43 -3.05
CA ILE A 12 3.85 6.87 -2.45
C ILE A 12 4.40 5.71 -1.63
N ILE A 13 5.68 5.42 -1.81
CA ILE A 13 6.38 4.38 -1.08
C ILE A 13 6.80 4.88 0.30
N ASN A 14 6.40 4.15 1.33
CA ASN A 14 6.93 4.24 2.67
C ASN A 14 7.84 3.02 2.90
N PHE A 15 9.15 3.22 2.79
CA PHE A 15 10.13 2.17 3.05
C PHE A 15 10.60 2.20 4.50
N ARG A 16 10.67 1.03 5.12
CA ARG A 16 11.16 0.77 6.47
C ARG A 16 12.42 -0.07 6.41
N GLU A 17 13.56 0.59 6.51
CA GLU A 17 14.89 -0.01 6.39
C GLU A 17 15.18 -1.04 7.50
N ASP A 18 14.65 -0.82 8.69
CA ASP A 18 14.82 -1.66 9.89
C ASP A 18 14.29 -3.09 9.71
N ILE A 19 13.23 -3.23 8.93
CA ILE A 19 12.60 -4.53 8.66
C ILE A 19 12.66 -4.93 7.18
N GLN A 20 13.36 -4.14 6.35
CA GLN A 20 13.43 -4.30 4.89
C GLN A 20 12.05 -4.53 4.28
N LYS A 21 11.07 -3.68 4.63
CA LYS A 21 9.71 -3.73 4.06
C LYS A 21 9.30 -2.36 3.53
N PHE A 22 8.38 -2.34 2.58
CA PHE A 22 7.71 -1.11 2.20
C PHE A 22 6.19 -1.26 2.21
N SER A 23 5.53 -0.13 2.33
CA SER A 23 4.10 0.00 2.09
C SER A 23 3.82 1.06 1.05
N ILE A 24 2.74 0.93 0.31
CA ILE A 24 2.30 1.92 -0.68
C ILE A 24 1.12 2.68 -0.08
N SER A 25 1.26 4.01 0.05
CA SER A 25 0.16 4.88 0.46
C SER A 25 -0.47 5.57 -0.75
N PHE A 26 -1.78 5.50 -0.92
CA PHE A 26 -2.48 6.19 -2.02
C PHE A 26 -3.79 6.84 -1.58
N HIS A 27 -4.23 7.82 -2.36
CA HIS A 27 -5.45 8.59 -2.07
C HIS A 27 -6.72 7.86 -2.52
N GLN A 28 -7.72 7.80 -1.65
CA GLN A 28 -9.05 7.32 -1.99
C GLN A 28 -9.91 8.43 -2.61
N LYS A 29 -10.37 8.23 -3.85
CA LYS A 29 -11.33 9.13 -4.49
C LYS A 29 -12.57 9.34 -3.61
N ASN A 30 -13.06 10.57 -3.54
CA ASN A 30 -14.25 11.00 -2.79
C ASN A 30 -14.10 11.00 -1.26
N THR A 31 -12.87 11.08 -0.75
CA THR A 31 -12.60 11.28 0.67
C THR A 31 -11.63 12.45 0.84
N ILE A 32 -11.80 13.26 1.87
CA ILE A 32 -10.94 14.43 2.08
C ILE A 32 -9.56 14.00 2.61
N ASP A 33 -9.51 12.94 3.41
CA ASP A 33 -8.30 12.51 4.15
C ASP A 33 -8.04 10.99 4.13
N SER A 34 -8.74 10.19 3.32
CA SER A 34 -8.50 8.74 3.36
C SER A 34 -7.29 8.34 2.52
N GLN A 35 -6.21 8.05 3.23
CA GLN A 35 -5.03 7.36 2.72
C GLN A 35 -5.24 5.86 2.91
N PHE A 36 -4.95 5.07 1.86
CA PHE A 36 -4.83 3.63 1.97
C PHE A 36 -3.36 3.28 2.08
N THR A 37 -2.97 2.61 3.17
CA THR A 37 -1.61 2.08 3.31
C THR A 37 -1.66 0.57 3.07
N CYS A 38 -0.93 0.14 2.05
CA CYS A 38 -0.89 -1.22 1.54
C CYS A 38 0.42 -1.89 1.91
N ILE A 39 0.38 -2.95 2.72
CA ILE A 39 1.57 -3.72 3.10
C ILE A 39 1.83 -4.79 2.04
N VAL A 40 3.04 -4.82 1.49
CA VAL A 40 3.46 -5.86 0.54
C VAL A 40 3.83 -7.12 1.32
N PRO A 41 3.18 -8.27 1.09
CA PRO A 41 3.46 -9.52 1.79
C PRO A 41 4.77 -10.09 1.27
N ASP A 42 5.82 -9.99 2.09
CA ASP A 42 7.16 -10.58 1.91
C ASP A 42 7.61 -10.72 0.45
N SER A 43 8.00 -9.60 -0.16
CA SER A 43 8.80 -9.65 -1.37
C SER A 43 10.23 -10.09 -1.01
N GLY A 44 10.91 -10.78 -1.93
CA GLY A 44 12.36 -10.97 -1.88
C GLY A 44 13.13 -9.64 -1.88
N MET A 45 14.30 -9.58 -2.52
CA MET A 45 15.05 -8.33 -2.64
C MET A 45 14.15 -7.21 -3.19
N ILE A 46 13.87 -6.19 -2.37
CA ILE A 46 13.08 -5.02 -2.77
C ILE A 46 13.87 -4.27 -3.85
N PRO A 47 13.28 -3.93 -5.00
CA PRO A 47 13.94 -3.12 -6.01
C PRO A 47 14.54 -1.84 -5.43
N GLN A 48 15.79 -1.51 -5.78
CA GLN A 48 16.51 -0.36 -5.19
C GLN A 48 15.77 0.98 -5.34
N ASN A 49 15.00 1.16 -6.42
CA ASN A 49 14.18 2.35 -6.63
C ASN A 49 13.05 2.49 -5.59
N LEU A 50 12.59 1.39 -4.99
CA LEU A 50 11.55 1.35 -3.97
C LEU A 50 12.11 1.39 -2.53
N GLN A 51 13.43 1.32 -2.35
CA GLN A 51 14.09 1.44 -1.04
C GLN A 51 14.25 2.89 -0.57
N LYS A 52 13.60 3.86 -1.25
CA LYS A 52 13.63 5.28 -0.89
C LYS A 52 12.25 5.72 -0.43
N PRO A 53 12.10 6.20 0.82
CA PRO A 53 10.85 6.82 1.27
C PRO A 53 10.47 7.99 0.36
N GLY A 54 9.18 8.12 0.06
CA GLY A 54 8.67 9.19 -0.81
C GLY A 54 8.76 8.89 -2.31
N THR A 55 9.28 7.74 -2.73
CA THR A 55 9.24 7.33 -4.15
C THR A 55 7.79 7.30 -4.63
N LYS A 56 7.50 8.02 -5.72
CA LYS A 56 6.20 8.01 -6.38
C LYS A 56 6.14 6.81 -7.33
N VAL A 57 5.03 6.09 -7.29
CA VAL A 57 4.81 4.91 -8.13
C VAL A 57 3.42 4.89 -8.70
N VAL A 58 3.23 4.13 -9.77
CA VAL A 58 1.91 3.69 -10.24
C VAL A 58 1.82 2.19 -10.05
N PHE A 59 0.79 1.71 -9.34
CA PHE A 59 0.68 0.29 -9.04
C PHE A 59 -0.70 -0.29 -9.36
N THR A 60 -0.71 -1.59 -9.67
CA THR A 60 -1.91 -2.41 -9.87
C THR A 60 -1.86 -3.62 -8.97
N GLY A 61 -2.97 -3.96 -8.32
CA GLY A 61 -3.01 -5.07 -7.39
C GLY A 61 -4.37 -5.35 -6.78
N VAL A 62 -4.39 -6.31 -5.85
CA VAL A 62 -5.59 -6.71 -5.11
C VAL A 62 -5.42 -6.36 -3.64
N LEU A 63 -6.38 -5.60 -3.11
CA LEU A 63 -6.45 -5.20 -1.71
C LEU A 63 -7.46 -6.08 -0.97
N VAL A 64 -7.10 -6.50 0.24
CA VAL A 64 -7.99 -7.22 1.14
C VAL A 64 -8.06 -6.53 2.50
N LYS A 65 -9.25 -6.53 3.09
CA LYS A 65 -9.41 -6.17 4.50
C LYS A 65 -8.91 -7.32 5.35
N ASP A 66 -7.79 -7.11 6.03
CA ASP A 66 -7.30 -8.03 7.03
C ASP A 66 -7.94 -7.70 8.39
N PRO A 67 -8.69 -8.65 9.02
CA PRO A 67 -9.28 -8.43 10.32
C PRO A 67 -8.26 -8.33 11.47
N THR A 68 -7.00 -8.71 11.25
CA THR A 68 -5.92 -8.63 12.23
C THR A 68 -5.19 -7.28 12.22
N LEU A 69 -5.33 -6.51 11.14
CA LEU A 69 -4.82 -5.15 11.10
C LEU A 69 -5.69 -4.23 11.96
N PRO A 70 -5.08 -3.23 12.64
CA PRO A 70 -5.84 -2.33 13.49
C PRO A 70 -6.95 -1.66 12.67
N PRO A 71 -8.13 -1.42 13.26
CA PRO A 71 -9.20 -0.69 12.60
C PRO A 71 -8.70 0.70 12.15
N PRO A 72 -9.37 1.33 11.17
CA PRO A 72 -9.00 2.66 10.68
C PRO A 72 -8.67 3.61 11.83
N ARG A 73 -7.47 4.22 11.80
CA ARG A 73 -7.06 5.13 12.86
C ARG A 73 -7.96 6.37 12.84
N MET A 74 -8.13 7.03 13.99
CA MET A 74 -8.80 8.33 14.05
C MET A 74 -8.01 9.31 13.17
N GLY A 75 -8.60 9.70 12.03
CA GLY A 75 -7.94 10.45 10.96
C GLY A 75 -8.30 10.03 9.54
N GLY A 76 -9.06 8.93 9.35
CA GLY A 76 -9.58 8.55 8.04
C GLY A 76 -8.68 7.64 7.20
N GLU A 77 -7.45 7.36 7.67
CA GLU A 77 -6.55 6.37 7.10
C GLU A 77 -7.14 4.96 7.26
N GLN A 78 -7.21 4.20 6.16
CA GLN A 78 -7.62 2.80 6.19
C GLN A 78 -6.45 1.91 5.79
N VAL A 79 -6.15 0.89 6.60
CA VAL A 79 -5.05 -0.04 6.33
C VAL A 79 -5.60 -1.30 5.66
N TYR A 80 -5.01 -1.68 4.52
CA TYR A 80 -5.36 -2.89 3.79
C TYR A 80 -4.09 -3.70 3.54
N LEU A 81 -4.25 -5.02 3.38
CA LEU A 81 -3.17 -5.83 2.84
C LEU A 81 -3.20 -5.74 1.31
N LEU A 82 -2.03 -5.60 0.70
CA LEU A 82 -1.86 -5.85 -0.71
C LEU A 82 -1.73 -7.36 -0.92
N ALA A 83 -2.85 -8.05 -1.09
CA ALA A 83 -2.85 -9.50 -1.28
C ALA A 83 -2.06 -9.94 -2.52
N GLU A 84 -2.05 -9.10 -3.56
CA GLU A 84 -1.35 -9.36 -4.83
C GLU A 84 -0.86 -8.04 -5.41
N LEU A 85 0.45 -7.93 -5.70
CA LEU A 85 1.03 -6.83 -6.47
C LEU A 85 1.27 -7.32 -7.90
N ARG A 86 0.54 -6.78 -8.88
CA ARG A 86 0.63 -7.20 -10.29
C ARG A 86 1.61 -6.37 -11.10
N SER A 87 1.64 -5.06 -10.88
CA SER A 87 2.60 -4.16 -11.51
C SER A 87 2.94 -2.98 -10.61
N ILE A 88 4.16 -2.47 -10.77
CA ILE A 88 4.63 -1.24 -10.15
C ILE A 88 5.65 -0.57 -11.07
N GLU A 89 5.44 0.70 -11.36
CA GLU A 89 6.29 1.57 -12.19
C GLU A 89 6.75 2.80 -11.41
#